data_AF-A0A2P2K6T4-F1
#
_entry.id   AF-A0A2P2K6T4-F1
#
_cell.length_a   1.000
_cell.length_b   1.000
_cell.length_c   1.000
_cell.angle_alpha   90.00
_cell.angle_beta   90.00
_cell.angle_gamma   90.00
#
_symmetry.space_group_name_H-M   'P 1'
#
loop_
_entity.id
_entity.type
_entity.pdbx_description
1 polymer ?
#
loop_
_entity_poly.entity_id
_entity_poly.type
_entity_poly.pdbx_seq_one_letter_code
_entity_poly.pdbx_strand_id
1 'polypeptide(L)'
;MEVGAVAAMRYVKDGIRAAKLVMQHTKHTLLAGDQASAFAISMGLPGPTNLSSHESIEKWTKWKENRCQPNFWKNVAPMDSCGPYHRKDDMGISEGKCSEVDMRLMEPISHHFGLHNHDTISMAVFDQMGHVAVGTSTNGATFKIPGRLGEYDD
;
A
#
# COMPACT_ATOMS: atom_id res chain seq x y z
N MET A 1 -7.39 -22.51 -13.51
CA MET A 1 -6.32 -21.57 -13.13
C MET A 1 -6.57 -21.26 -11.68
N GLU A 2 -5.62 -21.61 -10.81
CA GLU A 2 -5.74 -21.45 -9.35
C GLU A 2 -5.07 -20.13 -8.96
N VAL A 3 -5.75 -19.30 -8.17
CA VAL A 3 -5.23 -17.98 -7.76
C VAL A 3 -5.62 -17.71 -6.31
N GLY A 4 -4.70 -17.11 -5.55
CA GLY A 4 -4.96 -16.62 -4.21
C GLY A 4 -4.13 -15.38 -3.91
N ALA A 5 -4.71 -14.47 -3.15
CA ALA A 5 -4.10 -13.19 -2.82
C ALA A 5 -4.52 -12.73 -1.43
N VAL A 6 -3.65 -11.94 -0.81
CA VAL A 6 -3.93 -11.21 0.43
C VAL A 6 -3.53 -9.75 0.27
N ALA A 7 -4.31 -8.84 0.84
CA ALA A 7 -4.11 -7.40 0.72
C ALA A 7 -4.24 -6.72 2.09
N ALA A 8 -3.47 -5.65 2.32
CA ALA A 8 -3.48 -4.89 3.59
C ALA A 8 -3.39 -5.76 4.86
N MET A 9 -2.74 -6.93 4.78
CA MET A 9 -2.59 -7.87 5.87
C MET A 9 -1.52 -7.39 6.85
N ARG A 10 -1.84 -7.42 8.15
CA ARG A 10 -0.93 -7.00 9.23
C ARG A 10 -0.50 -8.20 10.08
N TYR A 11 0.61 -8.06 10.79
CA TYR A 11 1.09 -9.00 11.82
C TYR A 11 1.51 -10.41 11.38
N VAL A 12 1.38 -10.74 10.09
CA VAL A 12 1.78 -12.03 9.51
C VAL A 12 2.93 -11.78 8.53
N LYS A 13 4.08 -12.38 8.81
CA LYS A 13 5.31 -12.19 8.00
C LYS A 13 5.20 -12.82 6.61
N ASP A 14 4.62 -14.01 6.53
CA ASP A 14 4.68 -14.84 5.32
C ASP A 14 3.51 -14.55 4.36
N GLY A 15 3.52 -13.37 3.73
CA GLY A 15 2.45 -12.92 2.82
C GLY A 15 2.13 -13.91 1.69
N ILE A 16 3.14 -14.44 1.00
CA ILE A 16 2.94 -15.38 -0.11
C ILE A 16 2.38 -16.73 0.36
N ARG A 17 2.71 -17.18 1.58
CA ARG A 17 2.13 -18.40 2.17
C ARG A 17 0.66 -18.18 2.50
N ALA A 18 0.30 -17.00 3.01
CA ALA A 18 -1.10 -16.65 3.24
C ALA A 18 -1.90 -16.63 1.92
N ALA A 19 -1.36 -16.02 0.85
CA ALA A 19 -1.97 -16.05 -0.48
C ALA A 19 -2.17 -17.48 -1.02
N LYS A 20 -1.17 -18.36 -0.83
CA LYS A 20 -1.29 -19.78 -1.16
C LYS A 20 -2.39 -20.48 -0.35
N LEU A 21 -2.53 -20.17 0.94
CA LEU A 21 -3.61 -20.72 1.77
C LEU A 21 -4.99 -20.27 1.29
N VAL A 22 -5.14 -19.02 0.83
CA VAL A 22 -6.38 -18.52 0.21
C VAL A 22 -6.73 -19.37 -1.02
N MET A 23 -5.76 -19.57 -1.91
CA MET A 23 -5.91 -20.39 -3.12
C MET A 23 -6.32 -21.84 -2.79
N GLN A 24 -5.73 -22.44 -1.76
CA GLN A 24 -5.92 -23.87 -1.46
C GLN A 24 -7.14 -24.18 -0.59
N HIS A 25 -7.59 -23.23 0.22
CA HIS A 25 -8.56 -23.50 1.30
C HIS A 25 -9.80 -22.60 1.28
N THR A 26 -9.97 -21.80 0.23
CA THR A 26 -11.18 -20.99 0.07
C THR A 26 -11.68 -21.06 -1.36
N LYS A 27 -12.95 -20.73 -1.57
CA LYS A 27 -13.50 -20.49 -2.92
C LYS A 27 -13.28 -19.04 -3.39
N HIS A 28 -12.61 -18.22 -2.57
CA HIS A 28 -12.34 -16.83 -2.86
C HIS A 28 -10.92 -16.67 -3.40
N THR A 29 -10.69 -15.60 -4.16
CA THR A 29 -9.38 -15.31 -4.72
C THR A 29 -8.58 -14.30 -3.90
N LEU A 30 -9.25 -13.45 -3.12
CA LEU A 30 -8.62 -12.35 -2.39
C LEU A 30 -9.26 -12.19 -1.01
N LEU A 31 -8.44 -12.11 0.03
CA LEU A 31 -8.83 -11.64 1.37
C LEU A 31 -8.05 -10.37 1.72
N ALA A 32 -8.64 -9.47 2.49
CA ALA A 32 -8.01 -8.20 2.83
C ALA A 32 -8.10 -7.81 4.32
N GLY A 33 -7.18 -6.94 4.73
CA GLY A 33 -7.17 -6.29 6.04
C GLY A 33 -6.93 -7.27 7.20
N ASP A 34 -7.48 -6.91 8.36
CA ASP A 34 -7.28 -7.68 9.59
C ASP A 34 -7.94 -9.07 9.53
N GLN A 35 -8.99 -9.23 8.71
CA GLN A 35 -9.64 -10.53 8.50
C GLN A 35 -8.76 -11.49 7.68
N ALA A 36 -7.94 -10.97 6.75
CA ALA A 36 -6.93 -11.79 6.09
C ALA A 36 -5.86 -12.28 7.07
N SER A 37 -5.46 -11.44 8.02
CA SER A 37 -4.53 -11.83 9.09
C SER A 37 -5.13 -12.91 9.99
N ALA A 38 -6.39 -12.74 10.42
CA ALA A 38 -7.09 -13.71 11.25
C ALA A 38 -7.22 -15.06 10.53
N PHE A 39 -7.58 -15.05 9.24
CA PHE A 39 -7.61 -16.25 8.41
C PHE A 39 -6.23 -16.93 8.36
N ALA A 40 -5.17 -16.19 8.01
CA ALA A 40 -3.81 -16.72 7.91
C ALA A 40 -3.33 -17.39 9.21
N ILE A 41 -3.59 -16.75 10.36
CA ILE A 41 -3.24 -17.28 11.68
C ILE A 41 -4.08 -18.52 12.00
N SER A 42 -5.38 -18.50 11.73
CA SER A 42 -6.26 -19.66 11.93
C SER A 42 -5.86 -20.88 11.08
N MET A 43 -5.21 -20.64 9.95
CA MET A 43 -4.64 -21.66 9.06
C MET A 43 -3.23 -22.11 9.47
N GLY A 44 -2.72 -21.66 10.62
CA GLY A 44 -1.46 -22.13 11.22
C GLY A 44 -0.23 -21.27 10.90
N LEU A 45 -0.37 -20.08 10.30
CA LEU A 45 0.76 -19.16 10.17
C LEU A 45 1.07 -18.46 11.51
N PRO A 46 2.35 -18.19 11.83
CA PRO A 46 2.72 -17.47 13.05
C PRO A 46 2.16 -16.05 13.08
N GLY A 47 1.61 -15.66 14.23
CA GLY A 47 1.14 -14.29 14.49
C GLY A 47 0.13 -14.22 15.64
N PRO A 48 -0.27 -13.01 16.04
CA PRO A 48 0.18 -11.72 15.52
C PRO A 48 1.61 -11.38 16.01
N THR A 49 2.46 -10.93 15.09
CA THR A 49 3.87 -10.56 15.38
C THR A 49 4.12 -9.10 14.98
N ASN A 50 4.93 -8.37 15.76
CA ASN A 50 5.41 -7.06 15.35
C ASN A 50 6.44 -7.21 14.22
N LEU A 51 6.13 -6.67 13.04
CA LEU A 51 6.99 -6.73 11.85
C LEU A 51 7.90 -5.50 11.71
N SER A 52 7.84 -4.56 12.65
CA SER A 52 8.61 -3.32 12.59
C SER A 52 10.05 -3.58 13.01
N SER A 53 11.00 -3.23 12.15
CA SER A 53 12.43 -3.17 12.48
C SER A 53 12.79 -1.85 13.14
N HIS A 54 13.92 -1.80 13.85
CA HIS A 54 14.46 -0.56 14.42
C HIS A 54 14.56 0.55 13.36
N GLU A 55 15.11 0.22 12.19
CA GLU A 55 15.23 1.13 11.05
C GLU A 55 13.86 1.65 10.57
N SER A 56 12.85 0.79 10.48
CA SER A 56 11.51 1.21 10.05
C SER A 56 10.85 2.17 11.04
N ILE A 57 11.09 1.97 12.34
CA ILE A 57 10.58 2.83 13.41
C ILE A 57 11.28 4.18 13.35
N GLU A 58 12.60 4.23 13.20
CA GLU A 58 13.35 5.48 13.04
C GLU A 58 12.89 6.28 11.82
N LYS A 59 12.73 5.62 10.67
CA LYS A 59 12.21 6.24 9.44
C LYS A 59 10.82 6.85 9.67
N TRP A 60 9.93 6.10 10.32
CA TRP A 60 8.57 6.57 10.64
C TRP A 60 8.57 7.75 11.62
N THR A 61 9.40 7.71 12.66
CA THR A 61 9.52 8.80 13.64
C THR A 61 9.99 10.08 12.97
N LYS A 62 11.06 10.02 12.16
CA LYS A 62 11.56 11.18 11.40
C LYS A 62 10.49 11.76 10.46
N TRP A 63 9.75 10.90 9.76
CA TRP A 63 8.67 11.34 8.88
C TRP A 63 7.53 12.03 9.65
N LYS A 64 7.17 11.51 10.82
CA LYS A 64 6.15 12.09 11.69
C LYS A 64 6.59 13.43 12.28
N GLU A 65 7.84 13.55 12.70
CA GLU A 65 8.46 14.81 13.14
C GLU A 65 8.50 15.83 11.99
N ASN A 66 8.73 15.37 10.76
CA ASN A 66 8.62 16.18 9.55
C ASN A 66 7.17 16.39 9.07
N ARG A 67 6.22 16.49 10.00
CA ARG A 67 4.80 16.81 9.74
C ARG A 67 4.16 15.90 8.68
N CYS A 68 4.55 14.64 8.64
CA CYS A 68 4.06 13.64 7.69
C CYS A 68 4.36 13.98 6.21
N GLN A 69 5.55 14.54 5.93
CA GLN A 69 6.02 14.84 4.58
C GLN A 69 7.30 14.04 4.23
N PRO A 70 7.43 13.54 2.98
CA PRO A 70 6.46 13.62 1.89
C PRO A 70 5.25 12.67 2.10
N ASN A 71 4.10 12.99 1.52
CA ASN A 71 2.93 12.08 1.50
C ASN A 71 2.24 12.03 0.12
N PHE A 72 1.25 11.16 0.00
CA PHE A 72 0.51 10.90 -1.24
C PHE A 72 -0.83 11.64 -1.33
N TRP A 73 -1.17 12.49 -0.35
CA TRP A 73 -2.42 13.25 -0.39
C TRP A 73 -2.33 14.40 -1.39
N LYS A 74 -3.40 14.64 -2.14
CA LYS A 74 -3.51 15.74 -3.11
C LYS A 74 -4.82 16.48 -2.89
N ASN A 75 -4.83 17.80 -3.09
CA ASN A 75 -6.02 18.66 -2.96
C ASN A 75 -6.73 18.59 -1.61
N VAL A 76 -5.96 18.45 -0.53
CA VAL A 76 -6.47 18.40 0.85
C VAL A 76 -5.96 19.55 1.71
N ALA A 77 -6.68 19.86 2.78
CA ALA A 77 -6.25 20.73 3.86
C ALA A 77 -6.36 20.00 5.20
N PRO A 78 -5.40 20.17 6.14
CA PRO A 78 -4.14 20.91 5.98
C PRO A 78 -3.13 20.16 5.09
N MET A 79 -2.27 20.89 4.37
CA MET A 79 -1.15 20.28 3.59
C MET A 79 0.09 20.03 4.47
N ASP A 80 0.28 20.84 5.51
CA ASP A 80 1.52 20.86 6.30
C ASP A 80 1.37 20.21 7.69
N SER A 81 0.46 19.24 7.82
CA SER A 81 0.34 18.45 9.05
C SER A 81 -0.19 17.05 8.78
N CYS A 82 -0.13 16.18 9.78
CA CYS A 82 -0.54 14.78 9.72
C CYS A 82 -2.08 14.56 9.68
N GLY A 83 -2.83 15.48 9.09
CA GLY A 83 -4.29 15.44 9.06
C GLY A 83 -4.95 15.70 10.43
N PRO A 84 -6.25 15.38 10.60
CA PRO A 84 -7.14 14.79 9.60
C PRO A 84 -7.25 15.66 8.34
N TYR A 85 -7.12 15.02 7.19
CA TYR A 85 -7.17 15.68 5.88
C TYR A 85 -8.62 15.84 5.42
N HIS A 86 -8.97 17.03 4.95
CA HIS A 86 -10.29 17.37 4.41
C HIS A 86 -10.15 17.83 2.97
N ARG A 87 -11.21 17.66 2.17
CA ARG A 87 -11.25 18.17 0.80
C ARG A 87 -11.16 19.69 0.81
N LYS A 88 -10.39 20.28 -0.10
CA LYS A 88 -10.31 21.74 -0.22
C LYS A 88 -11.64 22.38 -0.68
N ASP A 89 -12.52 21.60 -1.31
CA ASP A 89 -13.78 22.09 -1.89
C ASP A 89 -14.85 22.46 -0.84
N ASP A 90 -14.68 22.08 0.43
CA ASP A 90 -15.63 22.39 1.52
C ASP A 90 -15.41 23.79 2.13
N MET A 91 -14.45 24.58 1.64
CA MET A 91 -14.33 26.01 1.94
C MET A 91 -15.15 26.86 0.96
N GLY A 92 -16.48 26.74 1.04
CA GLY A 92 -17.44 27.74 0.58
C GLY A 92 -17.60 27.89 -0.93
N ILE A 93 -18.63 27.24 -1.49
CA ILE A 93 -19.31 27.76 -2.68
C ILE A 93 -19.94 29.09 -2.28
N SER A 94 -19.26 30.19 -2.58
CA SER A 94 -19.95 31.41 -2.98
C SER A 94 -20.09 31.35 -4.50
N GLU A 95 -21.33 31.42 -4.99
CA GLU A 95 -21.61 31.55 -6.42
C GLU A 95 -20.79 32.71 -7.01
N GLY A 96 -19.90 32.43 -7.96
CA GLY A 96 -19.19 33.52 -8.63
C GLY A 96 -18.01 33.12 -9.52
N LYS A 97 -18.30 32.95 -10.82
CA LYS A 97 -17.38 32.99 -11.98
C LYS A 97 -16.30 31.90 -12.09
N CYS A 98 -16.48 31.03 -13.08
CA CYS A 98 -15.36 30.37 -13.76
C CYS A 98 -14.48 31.44 -14.42
N SER A 99 -13.37 31.82 -13.78
CA SER A 99 -12.26 32.48 -14.46
C SER A 99 -11.25 31.41 -14.84
N GLU A 100 -10.96 31.32 -16.14
CA GLU A 100 -9.86 30.53 -16.70
C GLU A 100 -8.57 30.86 -15.94
N VAL A 101 -8.07 29.91 -15.14
CA VAL A 101 -6.76 30.03 -14.51
C VAL A 101 -5.76 29.28 -15.37
N ASP A 102 -4.75 30.02 -15.82
CA ASP A 102 -3.67 29.62 -16.70
C ASP A 102 -3.00 28.30 -16.28
N MET A 103 -3.05 27.32 -17.17
CA MET A 103 -2.58 25.94 -17.01
C MET A 103 -1.05 25.82 -17.15
N ARG A 104 -0.31 26.85 -16.73
CA ARG A 104 1.15 26.95 -16.88
C ARG A 104 1.76 27.48 -15.61
N LEU A 105 2.10 26.56 -14.70
CA LEU A 105 3.17 26.61 -13.68
C LEU A 105 2.85 25.63 -12.53
N MET A 106 2.69 24.35 -12.85
CA MET A 106 3.08 23.30 -11.91
C MET A 106 3.88 22.29 -12.71
N GLU A 107 5.20 22.38 -12.60
CA GLU A 107 6.04 21.25 -12.98
C GLU A 107 5.49 20.00 -12.28
N PRO A 108 5.37 18.87 -12.97
CA PRO A 108 4.96 17.64 -12.33
C PRO A 108 6.01 17.37 -11.26
N ILE A 109 5.62 17.46 -9.98
CA ILE A 109 6.41 16.89 -8.90
C ILE A 109 6.49 15.42 -9.25
N SER A 110 7.61 15.05 -9.86
CA SER A 110 7.97 13.68 -10.12
C SER A 110 7.90 13.00 -8.76
N HIS A 111 6.85 12.21 -8.53
CA HIS A 111 6.87 11.19 -7.50
C HIS A 111 7.93 10.20 -7.98
N HIS A 112 9.19 10.51 -7.72
CA HIS A 112 10.28 9.57 -7.91
C HIS A 112 9.96 8.42 -6.96
N PHE A 113 9.35 7.37 -7.50
CA PHE A 113 9.44 6.03 -6.97
C PHE A 113 10.93 5.66 -7.03
N GLY A 114 11.69 6.17 -6.07
CA GLY A 114 13.13 5.94 -6.02
C GLY A 114 13.41 4.46 -5.83
N LEU A 115 14.59 4.03 -6.27
CA LEU A 115 15.16 2.69 -6.09
C LEU A 115 15.11 2.17 -4.63
N HIS A 116 14.80 3.03 -3.66
CA HIS A 116 14.76 2.75 -2.22
C HIS A 116 13.35 2.78 -1.60
N ASN A 117 12.27 2.85 -2.39
CA ASN A 117 10.92 3.09 -1.86
C ASN A 117 9.93 1.91 -1.91
N HIS A 118 10.33 0.74 -2.43
CA HIS A 118 9.45 -0.43 -2.49
C HIS A 118 10.25 -1.75 -2.43
N ASP A 119 10.13 -2.49 -1.32
CA ASP A 119 10.63 -3.86 -1.24
C ASP A 119 9.61 -4.79 -1.88
N THR A 120 9.75 -5.01 -3.18
CA THR A 120 8.90 -5.93 -3.93
C THR A 120 9.74 -7.03 -4.56
N ILE A 121 9.33 -8.27 -4.34
CA ILE A 121 9.96 -9.44 -4.94
C ILE A 121 8.91 -10.20 -5.73
N SER A 122 9.24 -10.53 -6.98
CA SER A 122 8.43 -11.34 -7.89
C SER A 122 9.26 -12.51 -8.41
N MET A 123 8.64 -13.68 -8.52
CA MET A 123 9.28 -14.89 -9.02
C MET A 123 8.33 -15.65 -9.94
N ALA A 124 8.84 -16.13 -11.06
CA ALA A 124 8.17 -17.05 -11.96
C ALA A 124 8.98 -18.34 -12.04
N VAL A 125 8.30 -19.50 -12.03
CA VAL A 125 8.93 -20.82 -12.07
C VAL A 125 8.24 -21.66 -13.14
N PHE A 126 9.06 -22.40 -13.88
CA PHE A 126 8.64 -23.39 -14.87
C PHE A 126 9.10 -24.76 -14.39
N ASP A 127 8.21 -25.76 -14.40
CA ASP A 127 8.57 -27.14 -14.08
C ASP A 127 8.87 -27.97 -15.35
N GLN A 128 9.37 -29.19 -15.16
CA GLN A 128 9.70 -30.10 -16.27
C GLN A 128 8.47 -30.58 -17.06
N MET A 129 7.27 -30.44 -16.49
CA MET A 129 6.00 -30.81 -17.13
C MET A 129 5.40 -29.65 -17.95
N GLY A 130 6.04 -28.48 -17.92
CA GLY A 130 5.56 -27.28 -18.62
C GLY A 130 4.54 -26.47 -17.83
N HIS A 131 4.36 -26.72 -16.52
CA HIS A 131 3.51 -25.87 -15.69
C HIS A 131 4.25 -24.59 -15.30
N VAL A 132 3.46 -23.52 -15.12
CA VAL A 132 3.96 -22.20 -14.74
C VAL A 132 3.34 -21.78 -13.41
N ALA A 133 4.17 -21.28 -12.50
CA ALA A 133 3.72 -20.64 -11.26
C ALA A 133 4.37 -19.27 -11.11
N VAL A 134 3.61 -18.28 -10.65
CA VAL A 134 4.08 -16.91 -10.43
C VAL A 134 3.64 -16.44 -9.06
N GLY A 135 4.49 -15.68 -8.36
CA GLY A 135 4.15 -15.05 -7.09
C GLY A 135 4.87 -13.74 -6.88
N THR A 136 4.18 -12.80 -6.23
CA THR A 136 4.67 -11.46 -5.90
C THR A 136 4.35 -11.15 -4.44
N SER A 137 5.28 -10.49 -3.75
CA SER A 137 5.09 -10.00 -2.38
C SER A 137 5.71 -8.62 -2.22
N THR A 138 5.01 -7.72 -1.53
CA THR A 138 5.44 -6.34 -1.31
C THR A 138 4.94 -5.80 0.04
N ASN A 139 5.72 -4.91 0.66
CA ASN A 139 5.26 -4.06 1.77
C ASN A 139 4.54 -2.78 1.27
N GLY A 140 4.57 -2.50 -0.03
CA GLY A 140 4.02 -1.29 -0.66
C GLY A 140 4.86 -0.04 -0.39
N ALA A 141 4.33 1.13 -0.75
CA ALA A 141 5.10 2.37 -0.69
C ALA A 141 5.39 2.78 0.75
N THR A 142 6.62 3.24 0.99
CA THR A 142 6.96 3.92 2.25
C THR A 142 6.01 5.09 2.48
N PHE A 143 5.41 5.17 3.68
CA PHE A 143 4.44 6.20 4.07
C PHE A 143 3.16 6.27 3.20
N LYS A 144 2.78 5.15 2.55
CA LYS A 144 1.50 5.03 1.84
C LYS A 144 0.31 5.40 2.74
N ILE A 145 -0.76 5.91 2.12
CA ILE A 145 -2.04 6.12 2.81
C ILE A 145 -2.54 4.76 3.35
N PRO A 146 -2.99 4.69 4.62
CA PRO A 146 -3.57 3.46 5.16
C PRO A 146 -4.69 2.91 4.27
N GLY A 147 -4.62 1.62 3.97
CA GLY A 147 -5.56 0.97 3.04
C GLY A 147 -5.17 1.06 1.56
N ARG A 148 -4.12 1.81 1.19
CA ARG A 148 -3.60 1.80 -0.20
C ARG A 148 -3.15 0.39 -0.57
N LEU A 149 -3.82 -0.16 -1.57
CA LEU A 149 -3.39 -1.32 -2.33
C LEU A 149 -2.67 -0.80 -3.58
N GLY A 150 -1.64 -1.50 -4.02
CA GLY A 150 -0.93 -1.14 -5.26
C GLY A 150 -0.97 -2.29 -6.23
N GLU A 151 -1.34 -1.98 -7.47
CA GLU A 151 -0.66 -2.55 -8.64
C GLU A 151 0.61 -1.72 -8.91
N TYR A 152 1.57 -2.28 -9.65
CA TYR A 152 2.80 -1.59 -10.02
C TYR A 152 2.47 -0.33 -10.81
N ASP A 153 2.69 0.84 -10.21
CA ASP A 153 2.82 2.10 -10.93
C ASP A 153 4.30 2.47 -10.87
N ASP A 154 5.04 2.17 -11.94
CA ASP A 154 6.36 2.73 -12.24
C ASP A 154 6.18 4.02 -13.06
#